data_AF-T1BSI9-F1
#
_entry.id   AF-T1BSI9-F1
#
_cell.length_a   1.000
_cell.length_b   1.000
_cell.length_c   1.000
_cell.angle_alpha   90.00
_cell.angle_beta   90.00
_cell.angle_gamma   90.00
#
_symmetry.space_group_name_H-M   'P 1'
#
loop_
_entity.id
_entity.type
_entity.pdbx_description
1 polymer ?
#
loop_
_entity_poly.entity_id
_entity_poly.type
_entity_poly.pdbx_seq_one_letter_code
_entity_poly.pdbx_strand_id
1 'polypeptide(L)'
;MIVDNYATHKHPEVRAWLARHPRFHMHFTPTSASWLNMVERFFRDITDNGIRRGAFSSVAELEAAINEYIAAHNAQPKPFIWTAKAADILAKVTRARAALNKITSN
;
A
#
# COMPACT_ATOMS: atom_id res chain seq x y z
N MET A 1 5.54 -11.47 -3.35
CA MET A 1 5.32 -10.10 -2.82
C MET A 1 4.20 -9.45 -3.58
N ILE A 2 3.33 -8.70 -2.90
CA ILE A 2 2.28 -7.88 -3.52
C ILE A 2 2.71 -6.42 -3.32
N VAL A 3 2.83 -5.66 -4.41
CA VAL A 3 3.33 -4.28 -4.40
C VAL A 3 2.47 -3.38 -5.29
N ASP A 4 2.51 -2.07 -5.06
CA ASP A 4 1.86 -1.12 -5.97
C ASP A 4 2.61 -1.00 -7.31
N ASN A 5 2.07 -0.20 -8.23
CA ASN A 5 2.62 -0.05 -9.57
C ASN A 5 3.68 1.08 -9.67
N TYR A 6 4.29 1.49 -8.55
CA TYR A 6 5.21 2.62 -8.50
C TYR A 6 6.46 2.38 -9.36
N ALA A 7 6.96 3.46 -9.98
CA ALA A 7 8.02 3.40 -10.99
C ALA A 7 9.33 2.79 -10.45
N THR A 8 9.65 3.02 -9.18
CA THR A 8 10.85 2.48 -8.52
C THR A 8 10.89 0.95 -8.55
N HIS A 9 9.74 0.26 -8.46
CA HIS A 9 9.69 -1.20 -8.57
C HIS A 9 10.07 -1.73 -9.96
N LYS A 10 10.08 -0.86 -10.98
CA LYS A 10 10.41 -1.19 -12.37
C LYS A 10 11.80 -0.67 -12.78
N HIS A 11 12.53 -0.02 -11.88
CA HIS A 11 13.87 0.49 -12.17
C HIS A 11 14.81 -0.65 -12.62
N PRO A 12 15.70 -0.42 -13.60
CA PRO A 12 16.58 -1.47 -14.13
C PRO A 12 17.39 -2.20 -13.05
N GLU A 13 17.91 -1.48 -12.06
CA GLU A 13 18.67 -2.07 -10.95
C GLU A 13 17.81 -2.98 -10.07
N VAL A 14 16.57 -2.60 -9.79
CA VAL A 14 15.62 -3.40 -9.02
C VAL A 14 15.27 -4.67 -9.78
N ARG A 15 15.04 -4.58 -11.10
CA ARG A 15 14.78 -5.74 -11.97
C ARG A 15 15.97 -6.69 -12.03
N ALA A 16 17.18 -6.14 -12.18
CA ALA A 16 18.42 -6.93 -12.19
C ALA A 16 18.64 -7.64 -10.84
N TRP A 17 18.35 -6.96 -9.73
CA TRP A 17 18.39 -7.56 -8.40
C TRP A 17 17.36 -8.68 -8.28
N LEU A 18 16.10 -8.48 -8.68
CA LEU A 18 15.05 -9.49 -8.61
C LEU A 18 15.37 -10.73 -9.45
N ALA A 19 15.97 -10.55 -10.63
CA ALA A 19 16.41 -11.66 -11.48
C ALA A 19 17.46 -12.55 -10.79
N ARG A 20 18.32 -11.96 -9.93
CA ARG A 20 19.29 -12.71 -9.12
C ARG A 20 18.68 -13.37 -7.88
N HIS A 21 17.46 -12.99 -7.49
CA HIS A 21 16.81 -13.47 -6.26
C HIS A 21 15.43 -14.08 -6.56
N PRO A 22 15.39 -15.29 -7.15
CA PRO A 22 14.16 -15.91 -7.66
C PRO A 22 13.12 -16.23 -6.57
N ARG A 23 13.50 -16.19 -5.30
CA ARG A 23 12.58 -16.32 -4.15
C ARG A 23 11.52 -15.23 -4.12
N PHE A 24 11.78 -14.07 -4.72
CA PHE A 24 10.86 -12.93 -4.71
C PHE A 24 10.06 -12.84 -6.01
N HIS A 25 8.84 -13.36 -6.00
CA HIS A 25 7.88 -13.15 -7.10
C HIS A 25 7.10 -11.86 -6.88
N MET A 26 7.14 -10.92 -7.82
CA MET A 26 6.40 -9.66 -7.75
C MET A 26 5.00 -9.79 -8.36
N HIS A 27 3.97 -9.46 -7.59
CA HIS A 27 2.60 -9.28 -8.07
C HIS A 27 2.20 -7.81 -7.90
N PHE A 28 1.91 -7.14 -9.00
CA PHE A 28 1.56 -5.72 -9.00
C PHE A 28 0.04 -5.56 -8.81
N THR A 29 -0.37 -4.64 -7.94
CA THR A 29 -1.77 -4.25 -7.83
C THR A 29 -2.23 -3.57 -9.12
N PRO A 30 -3.49 -3.77 -9.56
CA PRO A 30 -4.02 -3.06 -10.73
C PRO A 30 -3.96 -1.54 -10.55
N THR A 31 -3.85 -0.80 -11.66
CA THR A 31 -3.97 0.66 -11.65
C THR A 31 -5.28 1.08 -10.97
N SER A 32 -5.21 2.10 -10.12
CA SER A 32 -6.33 2.60 -9.33
C SER A 32 -6.90 1.60 -8.29
N ALA A 33 -6.11 0.58 -7.90
CA ALA A 33 -6.47 -0.39 -6.85
C ALA A 33 -5.60 -0.27 -5.58
N SER A 34 -5.28 0.96 -5.14
CA SER A 34 -4.51 1.21 -3.92
C SER A 34 -5.12 0.57 -2.67
N TRP A 35 -6.45 0.41 -2.63
CA TRP A 35 -7.15 -0.29 -1.55
C TRP A 35 -6.71 -1.75 -1.35
N LEU A 36 -6.09 -2.38 -2.35
CA LEU A 36 -5.53 -3.72 -2.28
C LEU A 36 -4.14 -3.74 -1.61
N ASN A 37 -3.46 -2.58 -1.57
CA ASN A 37 -2.13 -2.43 -0.98
C ASN A 37 -2.24 -2.27 0.55
N MET A 38 -2.06 -3.35 1.30
CA MET A 38 -2.23 -3.31 2.77
C MET A 38 -1.15 -2.51 3.50
N VAL A 39 0.05 -2.34 2.92
CA VAL A 39 1.09 -1.53 3.58
C VAL A 39 0.67 -0.06 3.67
N GLU A 40 -0.10 0.45 2.70
CA GLU A 40 -0.68 1.80 2.79
C GLU A 40 -1.69 1.92 3.94
N ARG A 41 -2.37 0.83 4.30
CA ARG A 41 -3.23 0.83 5.51
C ARG A 41 -2.40 0.95 6.76
N PHE A 42 -1.30 0.23 6.86
CA PHE A 42 -0.36 0.36 7.97
C PHE A 42 0.20 1.80 8.07
N PHE A 43 0.59 2.41 6.94
CA PHE A 43 1.08 3.79 6.92
C PHE A 43 0.04 4.81 7.38
N ARG A 44 -1.24 4.63 7.02
CA ARG A 44 -2.31 5.45 7.57
C ARG A 44 -2.41 5.27 9.08
N ASP A 45 -2.40 4.04 9.57
CA ASP A 45 -2.62 3.74 10.98
C ASP A 45 -1.49 4.31 11.87
N ILE A 46 -0.22 4.20 11.48
CA ILE A 46 0.90 4.85 12.20
C ILE A 46 0.82 6.38 12.11
N THR A 47 0.37 6.91 10.96
CA THR A 47 0.19 8.35 10.77
C THR A 47 -0.87 8.90 11.74
N ASP A 48 -2.02 8.24 11.84
CA ASP A 48 -3.15 8.70 12.65
C ASP A 48 -2.96 8.49 14.16
N ASN A 49 -2.30 7.40 14.53
CA ASN A 49 -2.16 7.01 15.93
C ASN A 49 -0.86 7.51 16.57
N GLY A 50 0.22 7.62 15.81
CA GLY A 50 1.53 8.05 16.32
C GLY A 50 1.93 9.44 15.84
N ILE A 51 2.01 9.63 14.52
CA ILE A 51 2.70 10.80 13.95
C ILE A 51 1.88 12.08 14.09
N ARG A 52 0.60 12.09 13.69
CA ARG A 52 -0.25 13.29 13.71
C ARG A 52 -0.53 13.84 15.10
N ARG A 53 -0.41 13.00 16.13
CA ARG A 53 -0.66 13.36 17.54
C ARG A 53 0.62 13.72 18.29
N GLY A 54 1.79 13.45 17.71
CA GLY A 54 3.09 13.76 18.29
C GLY A 54 3.57 15.15 17.86
N ALA A 55 4.35 15.78 18.74
CA ALA A 55 5.18 16.92 18.41
C ALA A 55 6.64 16.48 18.54
N PHE A 56 7.41 16.62 17.47
CA PHE A 56 8.79 16.14 17.41
C PHE A 56 9.73 17.32 17.17
N SER A 57 10.76 17.42 18.00
CA SER A 57 11.79 18.46 17.95
C SER A 57 12.95 18.10 17.03
N SER A 58 13.06 16.84 16.60
CA SER A 58 14.11 16.35 15.69
C SER A 58 13.67 15.14 14.88
N VAL A 59 14.41 14.82 13.82
CA VAL A 59 14.20 13.60 13.02
C VAL A 59 14.44 12.34 13.85
N ALA A 60 15.48 12.34 14.71
CA ALA A 60 15.79 11.20 15.57
C ALA A 60 14.64 10.88 16.54
N GLU A 61 13.95 11.91 17.05
CA GLU A 61 12.77 11.73 17.91
C GLU A 61 11.60 11.10 17.14
N LEU A 62 11.36 11.55 15.90
CA LEU A 62 10.35 10.95 15.02
C LEU A 62 10.67 9.48 14.70
N GLU A 63 11.94 9.17 14.39
CA GLU A 63 12.38 7.79 14.15
C GLU A 63 12.18 6.90 15.38
N ALA A 64 12.51 7.40 16.57
CA ALA A 64 12.28 6.68 17.82
C ALA A 64 10.80 6.37 18.04
N ALA A 65 9.92 7.36 17.83
CA ALA A 65 8.47 7.16 17.96
C ALA A 65 7.90 6.17 16.93
N ILE A 66 8.41 6.19 15.69
CA ILE A 66 8.03 5.20 14.66
C ILE A 66 8.46 3.79 15.07
N ASN A 67 9.69 3.62 15.58
CA ASN A 67 10.19 2.32 16.04
C ASN A 67 9.42 1.80 17.24
N GLU A 68 9.07 2.65 18.20
CA GLU A 68 8.24 2.29 19.36
C GLU A 68 6.85 1.84 18.90
N TYR A 69 6.21 2.57 17.98
CA TYR A 69 4.94 2.17 17.40
C TYR A 69 5.01 0.79 16.72
N ILE A 70 6.06 0.55 15.92
CA ILE A 70 6.28 -0.74 15.25
C ILE A 70 6.47 -1.87 16.29
N ALA A 71 7.26 -1.65 17.34
CA ALA A 71 7.47 -2.62 18.40
C ALA A 71 6.17 -2.97 19.12
N ALA A 72 5.38 -1.97 19.49
CA ALA A 72 4.07 -2.15 20.12
C ALA A 72 3.08 -2.89 19.21
N HIS A 73 3.02 -2.52 17.92
CA HIS A 73 2.18 -3.20 16.92
C HIS A 73 2.57 -4.69 16.76
N ASN A 74 3.87 -4.98 16.69
CA ASN A 74 4.39 -6.34 16.50
C ASN A 74 4.27 -7.21 17.76
N ALA A 75 4.14 -6.64 18.95
CA ALA A 75 3.90 -7.41 20.18
C ALA A 75 2.53 -8.10 20.18
N GLN A 76 1.53 -7.50 19.52
CA GLN A 76 0.18 -8.07 19.36
C GLN A 76 -0.35 -7.80 17.94
N PRO A 77 0.22 -8.46 16.92
CA PRO A 77 -0.08 -8.14 15.54
C PRO A 77 -1.52 -8.54 15.22
N LYS A 78 -2.27 -7.62 14.62
CA LYS A 78 -3.61 -7.89 14.10
C LYS A 78 -3.55 -7.96 12.57
N PRO A 79 -4.00 -9.06 11.96
CA PRO A 79 -3.97 -9.15 10.50
C PRO A 79 -4.91 -8.11 9.89
N PHE A 80 -4.48 -7.47 8.81
CA PHE A 80 -5.38 -6.69 7.98
C PHE A 80 -6.32 -7.64 7.22
N ILE A 81 -7.62 -7.39 7.34
CA ILE A 81 -8.66 -8.20 6.70
C ILE A 81 -9.24 -7.42 5.53
N TRP A 82 -9.22 -8.03 4.34
CA TRP A 82 -9.95 -7.52 3.20
C TRP A 82 -11.44 -7.77 3.40
N THR A 83 -12.20 -6.70 3.60
CA THR A 83 -13.66 -6.77 3.79
C THR A 83 -14.44 -6.66 2.49
N ALA A 84 -13.83 -6.09 1.44
CA ALA A 84 -14.46 -5.93 0.14
C ALA A 84 -14.50 -7.27 -0.62
N LYS A 85 -15.68 -7.68 -1.09
CA LYS A 85 -15.82 -8.88 -1.91
C LYS A 85 -15.40 -8.60 -3.34
N ALA A 86 -14.78 -9.59 -3.99
CA ALA A 86 -14.37 -9.49 -5.39
C ALA A 86 -15.54 -9.08 -6.32
N ALA A 87 -16.74 -9.62 -6.09
CA ALA A 87 -17.94 -9.29 -6.85
C ALA A 87 -18.29 -7.79 -6.77
N ASP A 88 -18.22 -7.20 -5.57
CA ASP A 88 -18.53 -5.78 -5.34
C ASP A 88 -17.53 -4.87 -6.05
N ILE A 89 -16.26 -5.27 -6.05
CA ILE A 89 -15.17 -4.57 -6.72
C ILE A 89 -15.36 -4.63 -8.23
N LEU A 90 -15.61 -5.82 -8.79
CA LEU A 90 -15.83 -6.00 -10.23
C LEU A 90 -17.03 -5.19 -10.71
N ALA A 91 -18.14 -5.20 -9.95
CA ALA A 91 -19.31 -4.38 -10.25
C ALA A 91 -18.97 -2.88 -10.25
N LYS A 92 -18.17 -2.40 -9.29
CA LYS A 92 -17.72 -1.00 -9.24
C LYS A 92 -16.82 -0.63 -10.42
N VAL A 93 -15.88 -1.51 -10.81
CA VAL A 93 -15.00 -1.29 -11.96
C VAL A 93 -15.81 -1.22 -13.26
N THR A 94 -16.78 -2.12 -13.45
CA THR A 94 -17.66 -2.10 -14.64
C THR A 94 -18.43 -0.79 -14.74
N ARG A 95 -19.01 -0.31 -13.62
CA ARG A 95 -19.70 0.99 -13.58
C ARG A 95 -18.77 2.16 -13.92
N ALA A 96 -17.56 2.17 -13.36
CA ALA A 96 -16.58 3.22 -13.62
C ALA A 96 -16.13 3.25 -15.09
N ARG A 97 -15.89 2.09 -15.70
CA ARG A 97 -15.55 1.98 -17.14
C ARG A 97 -16.68 2.48 -18.04
N ALA A 98 -17.92 2.12 -17.73
CA ALA A 98 -19.08 2.60 -18.49
C ALA A 98 -19.23 4.13 -18.43
N ALA A 99 -19.00 4.73 -17.25
CA ALA A 99 -19.00 6.18 -17.09
C ALA A 99 -17.86 6.86 -17.87
N LEU A 100 -16.65 6.31 -17.81
CA LEU A 100 -15.49 6.84 -18.55
C LEU A 100 -15.75 6.84 -20.06
N ASN A 101 -16.24 5.73 -20.61
CA ASN A 101 -16.53 5.62 -22.05
C ASN A 101 -17.55 6.66 -22.51
N LYS A 102 -18.60 6.96 -21.71
CA LYS A 102 -19.56 8.01 -22.04
C LYS A 102 -18.94 9.41 -22.09
N ILE A 103 -17.92 9.68 -21.27
CA ILE A 103 -17.22 10.97 -21.25
C ILE A 103 -16.29 11.10 -22.45
N THR A 104 -15.62 10.01 -22.87
CA THR A 104 -14.69 10.01 -24.01
C THR A 104 -15.37 9.97 -25.37
N SER A 105 -16.65 9.60 -25.44
CA SER A 105 -17.45 9.57 -26.68
C SER A 105 -18.22 10.86 -26.99
N ASN A 106 -18.08 11.89 -26.15
CA ASN A 106 -18.58 13.26 -26.38
C ASN A 106 -17.43 14.20 -26.72
#